data_AF-A0A494RH40-F1
#
_entry.id   AF-A0A494RH40-F1
#
_cell.length_a   1.000
_cell.length_b   1.000
_cell.length_c   1.000
_cell.angle_alpha   90.00
_cell.angle_beta   90.00
_cell.angle_gamma   90.00
#
_symmetry.space_group_name_H-M   'P 1'
#
loop_
_entity.id
_entity.type
_entity.pdbx_description
1 polymer ?
#
loop_
_entity_poly.entity_id
_entity_poly.type
_entity_poly.pdbx_seq_one_letter_code
_entity_poly.pdbx_strand_id
1 'polypeptide(L)'
;MRADQFYEGSLLETATGVWRSATAHRFAPLMENKAYFDALSSALHKAERSILILGWQFDPRTRLNPEGPLTDQRAEIGHQLKALVRQKPELDVRLLIWRSPLLIAATQGFYPHKAQRWFRRRIVEFRLDGPGILGACHHQKVVVIDDRIAFCGGGDISTDRWDTEEHASGDPRRCEPTGIIPPPRHEVMCVMDGPAAKVLGDLARERWRRETGDVIGPHPAAGGADPWPDGVAPTLTQVQVGVSRTEPRVHGRPEVRENEALHLEAIRRARSLIYLENQYFTSPLLAAALAERLAEEDGPEVVLVSTGRSPSWFDGLTMDTARAEVLYRLEQADRHDRFTAFYPVTAEGERIIVHAKMTIIDDKLLRIGSSNLNNRSMGLDTECDVSVEATTAEQVEVIRRFRHHSLGHFIGVSGAAFAEAESLLGSAGRAMQTFGSDRMKLLGAAEPTRIERMFAEWQFGDPMSASDAWRPWKRLNRSHRTRPRSEGGQAPG
;
A
#
# COMPACT_ATOMS: atom_id res chain seq x y z
N MET A 1 2.31 30.71 17.80
CA MET A 1 2.57 29.57 16.90
C MET A 1 4.04 29.61 16.54
N ARG A 2 4.82 28.56 16.82
CA ARG A 2 6.24 28.51 16.41
C ARG A 2 6.30 28.19 14.92
N ALA A 3 7.18 28.86 14.19
CA ALA A 3 7.36 28.67 12.75
C ALA A 3 7.78 27.23 12.36
N ASP A 4 8.20 26.40 13.34
CA ASP A 4 8.76 25.07 13.11
C ASP A 4 7.73 23.92 13.07
N GLN A 5 6.42 24.22 13.09
CA GLN A 5 5.39 23.17 13.15
C GLN A 5 5.07 22.51 11.80
N PHE A 6 5.32 23.15 10.67
CA PHE A 6 5.00 22.62 9.34
C PHE A 6 6.22 22.69 8.42
N TYR A 7 6.20 21.91 7.33
CA TYR A 7 7.23 22.03 6.30
C TYR A 7 7.12 23.39 5.60
N GLU A 8 8.24 23.87 5.06
CA GLU A 8 8.21 25.03 4.17
C GLU A 8 7.54 24.63 2.85
N GLY A 9 6.37 25.21 2.59
CA GLY A 9 5.48 24.81 1.50
C GLY A 9 4.86 23.42 1.70
N SER A 10 3.98 23.04 0.78
CA SER A 10 3.27 21.75 0.83
C SER A 10 4.05 20.65 0.09
N LEU A 11 4.14 19.46 0.70
CA LEU A 11 4.59 18.24 0.02
C LEU A 11 3.67 17.85 -1.14
N LEU A 12 2.37 18.20 -1.05
CA LEU A 12 1.37 17.89 -2.08
C LEU A 12 1.39 18.85 -3.28
N GLU A 13 2.09 19.98 -3.17
CA GLU A 13 2.29 20.93 -4.27
C GLU A 13 3.61 20.70 -5.02
N THR A 14 4.34 19.64 -4.68
CA THR A 14 5.59 19.29 -5.36
C THR A 14 5.32 18.86 -6.80
N ALA A 15 5.91 19.59 -7.77
CA ALA A 15 5.65 19.38 -9.20
C ALA A 15 6.05 17.97 -9.72
N THR A 16 6.87 17.23 -8.98
CA THR A 16 7.39 15.91 -9.39
C THR A 16 6.78 14.75 -8.62
N GLY A 17 6.21 14.99 -7.43
CA GLY A 17 5.76 13.95 -6.50
C GLY A 17 4.26 13.66 -6.56
N VAL A 18 3.45 14.58 -7.10
CA VAL A 18 1.99 14.47 -7.12
C VAL A 18 1.48 14.70 -8.54
N TRP A 19 0.65 13.78 -9.03
CA TRP A 19 -0.03 13.94 -10.32
C TRP A 19 -1.09 15.02 -10.26
N ARG A 20 -1.97 14.90 -9.27
CA ARG A 20 -3.10 15.78 -9.01
C ARG A 20 -3.42 15.77 -7.52
N SER A 21 -3.77 16.93 -7.00
CA SER A 21 -4.35 17.08 -5.67
C SER A 21 -5.77 17.59 -5.78
N ALA A 22 -6.61 17.20 -4.82
CA ALA A 22 -7.95 17.72 -4.67
C ALA A 22 -8.44 17.58 -3.23
N THR A 23 -9.41 18.41 -2.83
CA THR A 23 -10.02 18.34 -1.51
C THR A 23 -10.88 17.09 -1.38
N ALA A 24 -10.70 16.32 -0.30
CA ALA A 24 -11.69 15.37 0.19
C ALA A 24 -12.57 16.06 1.23
N HIS A 25 -13.89 15.92 1.15
CA HIS A 25 -14.75 16.47 2.21
C HIS A 25 -14.60 15.67 3.50
N ARG A 26 -14.46 14.35 3.36
CA ARG A 26 -14.17 13.36 4.41
C ARG A 26 -13.11 12.39 3.92
N PHE A 27 -12.20 12.04 4.82
CA PHE A 27 -11.15 11.05 4.61
C PHE A 27 -11.02 10.18 5.86
N ALA A 28 -10.87 8.87 5.68
CA ALA A 28 -10.59 7.94 6.78
C ALA A 28 -9.65 6.82 6.31
N PRO A 29 -8.53 6.55 7.02
CA PRO A 29 -7.84 5.29 6.89
C PRO A 29 -8.71 4.15 7.44
N LEU A 30 -8.55 2.97 6.86
CA LEU A 30 -9.27 1.74 7.22
C LEU A 30 -8.20 0.68 7.51
N MET A 31 -7.97 0.42 8.78
CA MET A 31 -7.03 -0.60 9.23
C MET A 31 -7.72 -1.96 9.21
N GLU A 32 -7.05 -2.91 8.59
CA GLU A 32 -7.53 -4.25 8.27
C GLU A 32 -8.65 -4.33 7.22
N ASN A 33 -8.65 -5.48 6.54
CA ASN A 33 -9.63 -5.72 5.49
C ASN A 33 -11.04 -5.95 6.02
N LYS A 34 -11.25 -6.26 7.31
CA LYS A 34 -12.59 -6.19 7.90
C LYS A 34 -13.16 -4.78 7.80
N ALA A 35 -12.42 -3.75 8.25
CA ALA A 35 -12.90 -2.36 8.20
C ALA A 35 -13.10 -1.89 6.76
N TYR A 36 -12.18 -2.24 5.85
CA TYR A 36 -12.33 -1.97 4.43
C TYR A 36 -13.55 -2.67 3.82
N PHE A 37 -13.74 -3.97 4.06
CA PHE A 37 -14.83 -4.72 3.43
C PHE A 37 -16.21 -4.34 3.99
N ASP A 38 -16.32 -3.99 5.27
CA ASP A 38 -17.55 -3.45 5.85
C ASP A 38 -17.91 -2.10 5.18
N ALA A 39 -16.95 -1.20 5.07
CA ALA A 39 -17.12 0.10 4.41
C ALA A 39 -17.46 -0.05 2.91
N LEU A 40 -16.74 -0.93 2.21
CA LEU A 40 -16.98 -1.22 0.80
C LEU A 40 -18.38 -1.82 0.60
N SER A 41 -18.79 -2.76 1.44
CA SER A 41 -20.12 -3.35 1.38
C SER A 41 -21.21 -2.29 1.52
N SER A 42 -21.12 -1.39 2.52
CA SER A 42 -22.06 -0.27 2.67
C SER A 42 -22.10 0.62 1.43
N ALA A 43 -20.94 1.03 0.92
CA ALA A 43 -20.85 1.90 -0.26
C ALA A 43 -21.42 1.25 -1.54
N LEU A 44 -21.19 -0.05 -1.76
CA LEU A 44 -21.72 -0.79 -2.91
C LEU A 44 -23.26 -0.83 -2.89
N HIS A 45 -23.89 -0.97 -1.73
CA HIS A 45 -25.36 -0.93 -1.63
C HIS A 45 -25.93 0.45 -1.95
N LYS A 46 -25.16 1.51 -1.63
CA LYS A 46 -25.50 2.90 -1.93
C LYS A 46 -25.23 3.31 -3.38
N ALA A 47 -24.48 2.53 -4.17
CA ALA A 47 -24.14 2.83 -5.55
C ALA A 47 -25.37 3.01 -6.45
N GLU A 48 -25.44 4.11 -7.20
CA GLU A 48 -26.59 4.46 -8.05
C GLU A 48 -26.29 4.38 -9.54
N ARG A 49 -25.06 4.71 -9.97
CA ARG A 49 -24.70 4.98 -11.36
C ARG A 49 -23.51 4.17 -11.83
N SER A 50 -22.44 4.08 -11.05
CA SER A 50 -21.23 3.38 -11.47
C SER A 50 -20.43 2.77 -10.34
N ILE A 51 -19.76 1.67 -10.65
CA ILE A 51 -18.74 1.03 -9.82
C ILE A 51 -17.56 0.71 -10.72
N LEU A 52 -16.41 1.33 -10.47
CA LEU A 52 -15.14 1.06 -11.16
C LEU A 52 -14.17 0.41 -10.17
N ILE A 53 -13.63 -0.76 -10.52
CA ILE A 53 -12.66 -1.48 -9.68
C ILE A 53 -11.38 -1.70 -10.48
N LEU A 54 -10.26 -1.22 -9.96
CA LEU A 54 -8.90 -1.57 -10.36
C LEU A 54 -8.34 -2.55 -9.33
N GLY A 55 -7.67 -3.60 -9.78
CA GLY A 55 -7.08 -4.57 -8.87
C GLY A 55 -5.96 -5.39 -9.48
N TRP A 56 -5.04 -5.82 -8.62
CA TRP A 56 -4.07 -6.85 -8.98
C TRP A 56 -4.75 -8.23 -8.99
N GLN A 57 -5.67 -8.43 -8.05
CA GLN A 57 -6.46 -9.65 -7.90
C GLN A 57 -7.93 -9.32 -7.62
N PHE A 58 -8.82 -10.15 -8.14
CA PHE A 58 -10.24 -10.13 -7.81
C PHE A 58 -10.80 -11.55 -7.85
N ASP A 59 -11.27 -12.08 -6.72
CA ASP A 59 -11.98 -13.35 -6.70
C ASP A 59 -13.49 -13.12 -6.49
N PRO A 60 -14.36 -13.52 -7.43
CA PRO A 60 -15.81 -13.36 -7.26
C PRO A 60 -16.37 -14.14 -6.07
N ARG A 61 -15.63 -15.09 -5.50
CA ARG A 61 -16.04 -15.88 -4.31
C ARG A 61 -15.64 -15.20 -3.00
N THR A 62 -14.94 -14.08 -3.04
CA THR A 62 -14.61 -13.31 -1.84
C THR A 62 -15.87 -12.89 -1.11
N ARG A 63 -15.89 -13.10 0.20
CA ARG A 63 -16.97 -12.70 1.09
C ARG A 63 -16.53 -11.44 1.82
N LEU A 64 -17.19 -10.31 1.54
CA LEU A 64 -16.87 -9.05 2.23
C LEU A 64 -17.17 -9.15 3.73
N ASN A 65 -18.24 -9.87 4.08
CA ASN A 65 -18.56 -10.25 5.44
C ASN A 65 -18.57 -11.79 5.55
N PRO A 66 -17.58 -12.40 6.23
CA PRO A 66 -17.47 -13.86 6.34
C PRO A 66 -18.28 -14.49 7.49
N GLU A 67 -19.02 -13.72 8.30
CA GLU A 67 -19.73 -14.23 9.50
C GLU A 67 -20.85 -15.25 9.20
N GLY A 68 -21.33 -15.34 7.95
CA GLY A 68 -22.33 -16.35 7.55
C GLY A 68 -21.73 -17.73 7.20
N PRO A 69 -22.57 -18.75 6.93
CA PRO A 69 -22.11 -20.05 6.45
C PRO A 69 -21.31 -19.95 5.14
N LEU A 70 -20.23 -20.74 5.00
CA LEU A 70 -19.45 -20.84 3.75
C LEU A 70 -20.28 -21.34 2.55
N THR A 71 -21.41 -21.98 2.82
CA THR A 71 -22.36 -22.45 1.79
C THR A 71 -23.24 -21.34 1.22
N ASP A 72 -23.29 -20.16 1.86
CA ASP A 72 -24.08 -19.04 1.36
C ASP A 72 -23.35 -18.29 0.24
N GLN A 73 -23.59 -18.76 -0.99
CA GLN A 73 -23.07 -18.14 -2.20
C GLN A 73 -23.55 -16.70 -2.39
N ARG A 74 -24.63 -16.25 -1.74
CA ARG A 74 -25.11 -14.86 -1.87
C ARG A 74 -24.20 -13.86 -1.16
N ALA A 75 -23.39 -14.33 -0.21
CA ALA A 75 -22.37 -13.53 0.46
C ALA A 75 -21.12 -13.29 -0.41
N GLU A 76 -20.99 -13.99 -1.53
CA GLU A 76 -19.88 -13.81 -2.48
C GLU A 76 -20.05 -12.52 -3.29
N ILE A 77 -19.00 -11.70 -3.37
CA ILE A 77 -19.01 -10.39 -4.04
C ILE A 77 -19.44 -10.48 -5.51
N GLY A 78 -19.08 -11.57 -6.20
CA GLY A 78 -19.51 -11.81 -7.57
C GLY A 78 -21.03 -12.00 -7.69
N HIS A 79 -21.69 -12.58 -6.69
CA HIS A 79 -23.16 -12.68 -6.65
C HIS A 79 -23.80 -11.35 -6.27
N GLN A 80 -23.21 -10.63 -5.31
CA GLN A 80 -23.67 -9.30 -4.89
C GLN A 80 -23.66 -8.30 -6.05
N LEU A 81 -22.57 -8.21 -6.82
CA LEU A 81 -22.49 -7.32 -8.00
C LEU A 81 -23.55 -7.68 -9.06
N LYS A 82 -23.76 -8.97 -9.34
CA LYS A 82 -24.83 -9.42 -10.25
C LYS A 82 -26.22 -9.05 -9.72
N ALA A 83 -26.44 -9.14 -8.42
CA ALA A 83 -27.71 -8.78 -7.80
C ALA A 83 -27.95 -7.26 -7.86
N LEU A 84 -26.93 -6.45 -7.60
CA LEU A 84 -27.00 -4.99 -7.68
C LEU A 84 -27.40 -4.53 -9.08
N VAL A 85 -26.75 -5.02 -10.13
CA VAL A 85 -27.11 -4.62 -11.51
C VAL A 85 -28.50 -5.12 -11.92
N ARG A 86 -28.95 -6.28 -11.42
CA ARG A 86 -30.33 -6.74 -11.66
C ARG A 86 -31.37 -5.85 -10.97
N GLN A 87 -31.06 -5.34 -9.79
CA GLN A 87 -31.93 -4.42 -9.04
C GLN A 87 -31.89 -3.00 -9.59
N LYS A 88 -30.72 -2.59 -10.12
CA LYS A 88 -30.46 -1.25 -10.67
C LYS A 88 -29.94 -1.40 -12.11
N PRO A 89 -30.81 -1.58 -13.12
CA PRO A 89 -30.38 -1.83 -14.51
C PRO A 89 -29.55 -0.71 -15.14
N GLU A 90 -29.60 0.52 -14.58
CA GLU A 90 -28.79 1.65 -15.02
C GLU A 90 -27.39 1.70 -14.37
N LEU A 91 -27.09 0.80 -13.43
CA LEU A 91 -25.80 0.74 -12.74
C LEU A 91 -24.73 0.13 -13.66
N ASP A 92 -23.70 0.90 -13.99
CA ASP A 92 -22.56 0.43 -14.78
C ASP A 92 -21.45 -0.09 -13.86
N VAL A 93 -21.16 -1.40 -13.93
CA VAL A 93 -20.14 -2.05 -13.10
C VAL A 93 -19.00 -2.54 -13.97
N ARG A 94 -17.80 -2.01 -13.73
CA ARG A 94 -16.60 -2.31 -14.51
C ARG A 94 -15.43 -2.70 -13.61
N LEU A 95 -14.76 -3.79 -13.97
CA LEU A 95 -13.60 -4.32 -13.27
C LEU A 95 -12.44 -4.45 -14.26
N LEU A 96 -11.31 -3.84 -13.92
CA LEU A 96 -10.07 -3.90 -14.67
C LEU A 96 -9.01 -4.57 -13.78
N ILE A 97 -8.75 -5.86 -14.05
CA ILE A 97 -7.94 -6.72 -13.17
C ILE A 97 -6.69 -7.19 -13.91
N TRP A 98 -5.55 -7.28 -13.22
CA TRP A 98 -4.30 -7.67 -13.85
C TRP A 98 -4.36 -9.03 -14.58
N ARG A 99 -3.83 -9.05 -15.81
CA ARG A 99 -3.60 -10.26 -16.61
C ARG A 99 -2.34 -10.97 -16.13
N SER A 100 -2.46 -11.68 -15.00
CA SER A 100 -1.37 -12.47 -14.43
C SER A 100 -0.89 -13.60 -15.37
N PRO A 101 0.44 -13.79 -15.55
CA PRO A 101 1.00 -14.98 -16.17
C PRO A 101 0.57 -16.26 -15.43
N LEU A 102 0.36 -17.35 -16.18
CA LEU A 102 -0.19 -18.61 -15.63
C LEU A 102 0.64 -19.17 -14.46
N LEU A 103 1.96 -19.02 -14.49
CA LEU A 103 2.83 -19.48 -13.40
C LEU A 103 2.55 -18.72 -12.09
N ILE A 104 2.44 -17.39 -12.15
CA ILE A 104 2.16 -16.54 -10.98
C ILE A 104 0.75 -16.83 -10.47
N ALA A 105 -0.22 -16.91 -11.38
CA ALA A 105 -1.59 -17.32 -11.11
C ALA A 105 -1.67 -18.67 -10.37
N ALA A 106 -0.90 -19.68 -10.81
CA ALA A 106 -0.86 -20.99 -10.19
C ALA A 106 -0.22 -20.96 -8.79
N THR A 107 0.90 -20.23 -8.62
CA THR A 107 1.61 -20.14 -7.33
C THR A 107 0.84 -19.38 -6.26
N GLN A 108 -0.02 -18.43 -6.65
CA GLN A 108 -0.79 -17.60 -5.72
C GLN A 108 -2.28 -17.97 -5.67
N GLY A 109 -2.68 -19.11 -6.26
CA GLY A 109 -4.06 -19.60 -6.22
C GLY A 109 -5.10 -18.73 -6.97
N PHE A 110 -4.66 -17.70 -7.70
CA PHE A 110 -5.52 -16.73 -8.37
C PHE A 110 -5.67 -17.00 -9.86
N TYR A 111 -6.89 -17.17 -10.34
CA TYR A 111 -7.17 -17.45 -11.76
C TYR A 111 -8.04 -16.35 -12.40
N PRO A 112 -7.45 -15.25 -12.89
CA PRO A 112 -8.19 -14.08 -13.40
C PRO A 112 -9.16 -14.43 -14.56
N HIS A 113 -8.81 -15.42 -15.39
CA HIS A 113 -9.67 -15.91 -16.47
C HIS A 113 -10.93 -16.65 -15.96
N LYS A 114 -10.85 -17.32 -14.80
CA LYS A 114 -12.03 -17.94 -14.17
C LYS A 114 -12.95 -16.88 -13.60
N ALA A 115 -12.40 -15.82 -13.00
CA ALA A 115 -13.17 -14.66 -12.54
C ALA A 115 -13.90 -13.97 -13.71
N GLN A 116 -13.21 -13.75 -14.84
CA GLN A 116 -13.85 -13.19 -16.05
C GLN A 116 -15.00 -14.05 -16.57
N ARG A 117 -14.90 -15.38 -16.48
CA ARG A 117 -15.97 -16.30 -16.91
C ARG A 117 -17.27 -16.09 -16.13
N TRP A 118 -17.17 -15.64 -14.87
CA TRP A 118 -18.30 -15.36 -13.99
C TRP A 118 -19.23 -14.26 -14.55
N PHE A 119 -18.67 -13.32 -15.31
CA PHE A 119 -19.36 -12.12 -15.81
C PHE A 119 -19.60 -12.14 -17.34
N ARG A 120 -19.59 -13.31 -18.00
CA ARG A 120 -19.71 -13.45 -19.46
C ARG A 120 -21.00 -12.92 -20.11
N ARG A 121 -22.03 -12.58 -19.33
CA ARG A 121 -23.23 -11.86 -19.80
C ARG A 121 -23.05 -10.41 -19.37
N ARG A 122 -23.10 -9.45 -20.31
CA ARG A 122 -22.76 -7.99 -20.21
C ARG A 122 -23.49 -7.18 -19.12
N ILE A 123 -23.64 -7.74 -17.92
CA ILE A 123 -24.24 -7.14 -16.74
C ILE A 123 -23.12 -6.49 -15.91
N VAL A 124 -21.93 -7.08 -15.91
CA VAL A 124 -20.72 -6.56 -15.28
C VAL A 124 -19.60 -6.67 -16.30
N GLU A 125 -18.91 -5.58 -16.60
CA GLU A 125 -17.80 -5.59 -17.56
C GLU A 125 -16.48 -5.92 -16.87
N PHE A 126 -16.02 -7.16 -17.05
CA PHE A 126 -14.73 -7.61 -16.55
C PHE A 126 -13.70 -7.66 -17.68
N ARG A 127 -12.60 -6.93 -17.50
CA ARG A 127 -11.46 -6.84 -18.43
C ARG A 127 -10.16 -7.18 -17.73
N LEU A 128 -9.27 -7.82 -18.47
CA LEU A 128 -7.93 -8.15 -18.01
C LEU A 128 -6.95 -7.10 -18.53
N ASP A 129 -6.17 -6.46 -17.66
CA ASP A 129 -5.20 -5.41 -17.99
C ASP A 129 -3.77 -5.95 -18.01
N GLY A 130 -3.03 -5.65 -19.07
CA GLY A 130 -1.60 -5.88 -19.13
C GLY A 130 -0.84 -4.55 -19.20
N PRO A 131 0.18 -4.29 -18.36
CA PRO A 131 0.95 -3.04 -18.39
C PRO A 131 1.76 -2.84 -19.68
N GLY A 132 1.71 -3.77 -20.64
CA GLY A 132 2.40 -3.67 -21.93
C GLY A 132 3.90 -3.96 -21.86
N ILE A 133 4.44 -4.28 -20.68
CA ILE A 133 5.82 -4.72 -20.47
C ILE A 133 5.83 -6.11 -19.86
N LEU A 134 6.59 -7.00 -20.48
CA LEU A 134 6.80 -8.35 -19.97
C LEU A 134 7.47 -8.28 -18.58
N GLY A 135 6.85 -8.87 -17.57
CA GLY A 135 7.36 -8.92 -16.19
C GLY A 135 6.89 -7.78 -15.28
N ALA A 136 6.20 -6.77 -15.81
CA ALA A 136 5.48 -5.78 -15.01
C ALA A 136 4.07 -6.27 -14.67
N CYS A 137 3.48 -5.74 -13.60
CA CYS A 137 2.10 -5.98 -13.21
C CYS A 137 1.27 -4.70 -13.07
N HIS A 138 -0.06 -4.87 -13.11
CA HIS A 138 -0.98 -3.83 -12.68
C HIS A 138 -1.26 -4.02 -11.19
N HIS A 139 -0.75 -3.12 -10.35
CA HIS A 139 -0.73 -3.32 -8.91
C HIS A 139 -1.59 -2.32 -8.12
N GLN A 140 -2.31 -1.43 -8.81
CA GLN A 140 -3.24 -0.49 -8.19
C GLN A 140 -4.46 -1.21 -7.62
N LYS A 141 -4.87 -0.88 -6.40
CA LYS A 141 -6.16 -1.28 -5.83
C LYS A 141 -6.98 -0.03 -5.56
N VAL A 142 -7.95 0.23 -6.42
CA VAL A 142 -8.80 1.41 -6.36
C VAL A 142 -10.24 1.00 -6.64
N VAL A 143 -11.16 1.43 -5.79
CA VAL A 143 -12.60 1.29 -6.04
C VAL A 143 -13.20 2.67 -6.09
N VAL A 144 -13.95 3.00 -7.14
CA VAL A 144 -14.65 4.28 -7.28
C VAL A 144 -16.13 4.00 -7.48
N ILE A 145 -16.98 4.64 -6.68
CA ILE A 145 -18.43 4.49 -6.76
C ILE A 145 -19.04 5.86 -7.04
N ASP A 146 -19.80 5.93 -8.13
CA ASP A 146 -20.55 7.11 -8.61
C ASP A 146 -19.72 8.40 -8.79
N ASP A 147 -18.39 8.33 -8.87
CA ASP A 147 -17.49 9.50 -8.78
C ASP A 147 -17.67 10.33 -7.49
N ARG A 148 -18.29 9.73 -6.47
CA ARG A 148 -18.62 10.39 -5.20
C ARG A 148 -17.79 9.87 -4.04
N ILE A 149 -17.40 8.60 -4.09
CA ILE A 149 -16.58 7.95 -3.07
C ILE A 149 -15.52 7.07 -3.74
N ALA A 150 -14.33 7.04 -3.15
CA ALA A 150 -13.24 6.21 -3.63
C ALA A 150 -12.48 5.55 -2.48
N PHE A 151 -12.00 4.34 -2.73
CA PHE A 151 -11.11 3.57 -1.87
C PHE A 151 -9.76 3.39 -2.55
N CYS A 152 -8.66 3.48 -1.79
CA CYS A 152 -7.31 3.26 -2.28
C CYS A 152 -6.41 2.66 -1.18
N GLY A 153 -5.48 1.77 -1.54
CA GLY A 153 -4.52 1.18 -0.61
C GLY A 153 -3.96 -0.15 -1.11
N GLY A 154 -3.55 -1.04 -0.19
CA GLY A 154 -2.90 -2.32 -0.52
C GLY A 154 -3.85 -3.52 -0.65
N GLY A 155 -5.11 -3.40 -0.22
CA GLY A 155 -6.09 -4.48 -0.15
C GLY A 155 -6.79 -4.80 -1.46
N ASP A 156 -6.48 -5.96 -2.06
CA ASP A 156 -7.27 -6.56 -3.14
C ASP A 156 -8.57 -7.19 -2.61
N ILE A 157 -9.59 -7.31 -3.46
CA ILE A 157 -10.81 -8.08 -3.15
C ILE A 157 -10.52 -9.55 -3.45
N SER A 158 -9.94 -10.26 -2.47
CA SER A 158 -9.65 -11.69 -2.61
C SER A 158 -9.90 -12.52 -1.35
N THR A 159 -9.95 -13.85 -1.51
CA THR A 159 -10.38 -14.81 -0.49
C THR A 159 -9.43 -14.92 0.70
N ASP A 160 -8.16 -14.56 0.52
CA ASP A 160 -7.09 -14.65 1.50
C ASP A 160 -6.68 -13.27 2.07
N ARG A 161 -7.57 -12.28 1.97
CA ARG A 161 -7.30 -10.89 2.36
C ARG A 161 -7.99 -10.46 3.64
N TRP A 162 -9.18 -10.99 3.94
CA TRP A 162 -9.95 -10.59 5.11
C TRP A 162 -9.20 -10.92 6.41
N ASP A 163 -9.15 -9.97 7.34
CA ASP A 163 -8.65 -10.16 8.70
C ASP A 163 -9.17 -9.06 9.63
N THR A 164 -8.96 -9.23 10.93
CA THR A 164 -9.31 -8.28 11.99
C THR A 164 -8.08 -7.81 12.75
N GLU A 165 -8.21 -6.73 13.53
CA GLU A 165 -7.09 -6.17 14.32
C GLU A 165 -6.53 -7.19 15.33
N GLU A 166 -7.35 -8.14 15.80
CA GLU A 166 -6.90 -9.20 16.70
C GLU A 166 -5.88 -10.15 16.05
N HIS A 167 -5.91 -10.32 14.73
CA HIS A 167 -5.09 -11.28 13.98
C HIS A 167 -5.09 -12.69 14.60
N ALA A 168 -6.23 -13.14 15.13
CA ALA A 168 -6.32 -14.41 15.86
C ALA A 168 -5.79 -15.57 15.01
N SER A 169 -4.88 -16.38 15.56
CA SER A 169 -4.35 -17.55 14.86
C SER A 169 -5.46 -18.53 14.49
N GLY A 170 -5.46 -19.01 13.24
CA GLY A 170 -6.45 -19.97 12.77
C GLY A 170 -7.91 -19.47 12.72
N ASP A 171 -8.16 -18.16 12.62
CA ASP A 171 -9.52 -17.61 12.55
C ASP A 171 -10.33 -18.25 11.40
N PRO A 172 -11.43 -18.97 11.70
CA PRO A 172 -12.22 -19.66 10.68
C PRO A 172 -12.90 -18.72 9.69
N ARG A 173 -13.03 -17.43 10.00
CA ARG A 173 -13.57 -16.41 9.09
C ARG A 173 -12.65 -16.12 7.92
N ARG A 174 -11.34 -16.41 8.05
CA ARG A 174 -10.37 -16.36 6.95
C ARG A 174 -10.39 -17.59 6.03
N CYS A 175 -11.24 -18.59 6.34
CA CYS A 175 -11.30 -19.82 5.57
C CYS A 175 -11.65 -19.56 4.10
N GLU A 176 -10.75 -19.96 3.22
CA GLU A 176 -10.92 -19.86 1.78
C GLU A 176 -11.94 -20.89 1.27
N PRO A 177 -12.48 -20.72 0.04
CA PRO A 177 -13.33 -21.74 -0.58
C PRO A 177 -12.68 -23.13 -0.74
N THR A 178 -11.36 -23.22 -0.60
CA THR A 178 -10.59 -24.47 -0.61
C THR A 178 -10.63 -25.21 0.73
N GLY A 179 -11.08 -24.56 1.80
CA GLY A 179 -11.03 -25.06 3.18
C GLY A 179 -9.74 -24.70 3.92
N ILE A 180 -8.80 -23.99 3.28
CA ILE A 180 -7.55 -23.56 3.90
C ILE A 180 -7.80 -22.28 4.70
N ILE A 181 -7.26 -22.21 5.91
CA ILE A 181 -7.20 -20.98 6.70
C ILE A 181 -5.79 -20.39 6.52
N PRO A 182 -5.65 -19.25 5.82
CA PRO A 182 -4.35 -18.62 5.61
C PRO A 182 -3.85 -17.93 6.89
N PRO A 183 -2.54 -17.64 6.96
CA PRO A 183 -1.97 -16.85 8.05
C PRO A 183 -2.64 -15.48 8.17
N PRO A 184 -2.65 -14.87 9.36
CA PRO A 184 -3.14 -13.51 9.55
C PRO A 184 -2.43 -12.53 8.62
N ARG A 185 -3.14 -11.47 8.22
CA ARG A 185 -2.66 -10.46 7.28
C ARG A 185 -3.09 -9.09 7.73
N HIS A 186 -2.10 -8.21 7.87
CA HIS A 186 -2.27 -6.80 8.15
C HIS A 186 -2.34 -5.98 6.85
N GLU A 187 -3.35 -5.14 6.72
CA GLU A 187 -3.57 -4.29 5.54
C GLU A 187 -4.06 -2.89 5.93
N VAL A 188 -3.74 -1.88 5.11
CA VAL A 188 -4.28 -0.53 5.26
C VAL A 188 -4.87 -0.06 3.92
N MET A 189 -6.14 0.32 4.00
CA MET A 189 -6.87 1.03 2.94
C MET A 189 -7.24 2.43 3.43
N CYS A 190 -7.80 3.24 2.56
CA CYS A 190 -8.48 4.47 2.96
C CYS A 190 -9.73 4.68 2.12
N VAL A 191 -10.63 5.52 2.62
CA VAL A 191 -11.83 5.97 1.93
C VAL A 191 -11.91 7.49 1.94
N MET A 192 -12.35 8.06 0.82
CA MET A 192 -12.52 9.49 0.65
C MET A 192 -13.72 9.82 -0.24
N ASP A 193 -14.31 10.98 -0.03
CA ASP A 193 -15.36 11.52 -0.89
C ASP A 193 -14.97 12.87 -1.52
N GLY A 194 -15.91 13.47 -2.25
CA GLY A 194 -15.74 14.80 -2.82
C GLY A 194 -14.79 14.83 -4.04
N PRO A 195 -14.21 15.99 -4.36
CA PRO A 195 -13.31 16.15 -5.50
C PRO A 195 -12.16 15.14 -5.57
N ALA A 196 -11.59 14.72 -4.43
CA ALA A 196 -10.55 13.69 -4.37
C ALA A 196 -11.00 12.34 -4.96
N ALA A 197 -12.24 11.90 -4.69
CA ALA A 197 -12.77 10.68 -5.26
C ALA A 197 -12.86 10.73 -6.80
N LYS A 198 -13.15 11.91 -7.36
CA LYS A 198 -13.19 12.12 -8.82
C LYS A 198 -11.81 12.00 -9.46
N VAL A 199 -10.75 12.41 -8.77
CA VAL A 199 -9.36 12.25 -9.26
C VAL A 199 -9.03 10.77 -9.45
N LEU A 200 -9.41 9.91 -8.49
CA LEU A 200 -9.26 8.46 -8.61
C LEU A 200 -10.19 7.88 -9.70
N GLY A 201 -11.40 8.45 -9.86
CA GLY A 201 -12.30 8.13 -10.97
C GLY A 201 -11.66 8.40 -12.35
N ASP A 202 -11.02 9.55 -12.51
CA ASP A 202 -10.30 9.92 -13.74
C ASP A 202 -9.15 8.96 -14.01
N LEU A 203 -8.40 8.56 -12.97
CA LEU A 203 -7.35 7.55 -13.08
C LEU A 203 -7.90 6.22 -13.59
N ALA A 204 -9.00 5.74 -12.99
CA ALA A 204 -9.62 4.48 -13.36
C ALA A 204 -10.18 4.49 -14.80
N ARG A 205 -10.87 5.57 -15.19
CA ARG A 205 -11.39 5.73 -16.56
C ARG A 205 -10.28 5.83 -17.60
N GLU A 206 -9.22 6.56 -17.28
CA GLU A 206 -8.08 6.71 -18.19
C GLU A 206 -7.42 5.35 -18.45
N ARG A 207 -7.30 4.51 -17.42
CA ARG A 207 -6.82 3.14 -17.58
C ARG A 207 -7.76 2.26 -18.35
N TRP A 208 -9.06 2.33 -18.05
CA TRP A 208 -10.09 1.61 -18.79
C TRP A 208 -9.96 1.90 -20.29
N ARG A 209 -9.89 3.17 -20.65
CA ARG A 209 -9.70 3.63 -22.03
C ARG A 209 -8.42 3.08 -22.66
N ARG A 210 -7.31 3.04 -21.92
CA ARG A 210 -6.03 2.51 -22.41
C ARG A 210 -6.07 1.02 -22.73
N GLU A 211 -6.70 0.21 -21.89
CA GLU A 211 -6.76 -1.25 -22.12
C GLU A 211 -7.85 -1.64 -23.13
N THR A 212 -8.98 -0.95 -23.14
CA THR A 212 -10.16 -1.35 -23.93
C THR A 212 -10.39 -0.54 -25.20
N GLY A 213 -9.89 0.69 -25.26
CA GLY A 213 -10.27 1.70 -26.24
C GLY A 213 -11.59 2.41 -25.94
N ASP A 214 -12.38 1.93 -24.98
CA ASP A 214 -13.69 2.49 -24.66
C ASP A 214 -13.55 3.76 -23.81
N VAL A 215 -14.19 4.85 -24.26
CA VAL A 215 -14.26 6.09 -23.50
C VAL A 215 -15.52 6.07 -22.65
N ILE A 216 -15.34 6.10 -21.34
CA ILE A 216 -16.43 6.26 -20.37
C ILE A 216 -16.33 7.63 -19.72
N GLY A 217 -17.46 8.32 -19.61
CA GLY A 217 -17.53 9.64 -18.97
C GLY A 217 -17.67 9.54 -17.45
N PRO A 218 -17.36 10.61 -16.70
CA PRO A 218 -17.78 10.70 -15.31
C PRO A 218 -19.31 10.73 -15.25
N HIS A 219 -19.88 10.18 -14.18
CA HIS A 219 -21.32 10.32 -13.96
C HIS A 219 -21.59 11.67 -13.27
N PRO A 220 -22.58 12.46 -13.73
CA PRO A 220 -22.95 13.67 -13.02
C PRO A 220 -23.37 13.30 -11.59
N ALA A 221 -22.95 14.12 -10.62
CA ALA A 221 -23.30 13.89 -9.22
C ALA A 221 -24.82 13.83 -9.10
N ALA A 222 -25.35 12.63 -8.80
CA ALA A 222 -26.75 12.50 -8.48
C ALA A 222 -27.02 13.23 -7.15
N GLY A 223 -28.15 13.93 -7.05
CA GLY A 223 -28.66 14.51 -5.79
C GLY A 223 -29.16 13.44 -4.80
N GLY A 224 -28.53 12.27 -4.79
CA GLY A 224 -28.91 11.10 -4.00
C GLY A 224 -28.39 11.15 -2.56
N ALA A 225 -28.63 10.06 -1.83
CA ALA A 225 -28.25 9.92 -0.42
C ALA A 225 -26.75 10.11 -0.19
N ASP A 226 -26.36 10.31 1.08
CA ASP A 226 -24.96 10.42 1.47
C ASP A 226 -24.19 9.15 1.08
N PRO A 227 -23.18 9.24 0.19
CA PRO A 227 -22.44 8.09 -0.32
C PRO A 227 -21.44 7.54 0.70
N TRP A 228 -21.19 8.25 1.80
CA TRP A 228 -20.22 7.83 2.80
C TRP A 228 -20.62 6.51 3.45
N PRO A 229 -19.67 5.60 3.73
CA PRO A 229 -20.01 4.29 4.24
C PRO A 229 -20.54 4.39 5.66
N ASP A 230 -21.60 3.63 5.94
CA ASP A 230 -22.13 3.52 7.30
C ASP A 230 -21.09 2.88 8.22
N GLY A 231 -21.04 3.34 9.48
CA GLY A 231 -20.10 2.80 10.47
C GLY A 231 -18.66 3.31 10.35
N VAL A 232 -18.34 4.15 9.35
CA VAL A 232 -17.02 4.78 9.22
C VAL A 232 -17.08 6.22 9.74
N ALA A 233 -16.38 6.51 10.83
CA ALA A 233 -16.21 7.90 11.28
C ALA A 233 -15.16 8.62 10.41
N PRO A 234 -15.45 9.80 9.85
CA PRO A 234 -14.44 10.60 9.17
C PRO A 234 -13.29 10.93 10.11
N THR A 235 -12.07 10.61 9.71
CA THR A 235 -10.86 10.90 10.50
C THR A 235 -10.40 12.34 10.24
N LEU A 236 -10.42 12.77 8.99
CA LEU A 236 -10.12 14.13 8.55
C LEU A 236 -11.27 14.66 7.70
N THR A 237 -11.50 15.98 7.76
CA THR A 237 -12.49 16.66 6.93
C THR A 237 -11.88 17.85 6.21
N GLN A 238 -12.41 18.17 5.03
CA GLN A 238 -11.95 19.28 4.17
C GLN A 238 -10.42 19.30 4.00
N VAL A 239 -9.85 18.15 3.66
CA VAL A 239 -8.40 17.95 3.62
C VAL A 239 -7.91 17.77 2.18
N GLN A 240 -6.73 18.31 1.86
CA GLN A 240 -6.09 18.05 0.56
C GLN A 240 -5.59 16.61 0.48
N VAL A 241 -5.92 15.94 -0.62
CA VAL A 241 -5.41 14.61 -0.95
C VAL A 241 -4.63 14.72 -2.26
N GLY A 242 -3.35 14.37 -2.22
CA GLY A 242 -2.51 14.20 -3.41
C GLY A 242 -2.53 12.76 -3.90
N VAL A 243 -2.66 12.56 -5.21
CA VAL A 243 -2.56 11.25 -5.87
C VAL A 243 -1.21 11.14 -6.56
N SER A 244 -0.48 10.08 -6.27
CA SER A 244 0.85 9.78 -6.82
C SER A 244 0.81 8.44 -7.56
N ARG A 245 1.52 8.33 -8.69
CA ARG A 245 1.52 7.13 -9.52
C ARG A 245 2.94 6.62 -9.80
N THR A 246 2.99 5.35 -10.13
CA THR A 246 4.10 4.76 -10.88
C THR A 246 3.52 4.21 -12.17
N GLU A 247 4.13 4.53 -13.31
CA GLU A 247 3.81 3.92 -14.59
C GLU A 247 5.09 3.73 -15.40
N PRO A 248 5.35 2.54 -15.95
CA PRO A 248 6.54 2.33 -16.73
C PRO A 248 6.42 2.97 -18.12
N ARG A 249 7.56 3.27 -18.74
CA ARG A 249 7.60 3.77 -20.13
C ARG A 249 7.11 2.72 -21.13
N VAL A 250 6.01 3.02 -21.84
CA VAL A 250 5.32 2.07 -22.74
C VAL A 250 4.76 2.78 -23.97
N HIS A 251 5.09 2.30 -25.18
CA HIS A 251 4.48 2.73 -26.45
C HIS A 251 4.40 4.27 -26.62
N GLY A 252 5.50 4.98 -26.41
CA GLY A 252 5.57 6.45 -26.55
C GLY A 252 5.04 7.24 -25.34
N ARG A 253 4.47 6.58 -24.32
CA ARG A 253 4.13 7.22 -23.04
C ARG A 253 5.37 7.37 -22.17
N PRO A 254 5.59 8.54 -21.54
CA PRO A 254 6.71 8.74 -20.64
C PRO A 254 6.59 7.86 -19.39
N GLU A 255 7.72 7.59 -18.77
CA GLU A 255 7.76 6.97 -17.44
C GLU A 255 7.21 7.95 -16.40
N VAL A 256 6.48 7.43 -15.41
CA VAL A 256 5.93 8.18 -14.28
C VAL A 256 6.52 7.59 -13.00
N ARG A 257 7.18 8.44 -12.19
CA ARG A 257 7.87 8.05 -10.94
C ARG A 257 7.48 8.97 -9.78
N GLU A 258 6.22 9.41 -9.75
CA GLU A 258 5.69 10.35 -8.76
C GLU A 258 5.77 9.76 -7.35
N ASN A 259 5.48 8.45 -7.20
CA ASN A 259 5.61 7.74 -5.94
C ASN A 259 7.02 7.78 -5.36
N GLU A 260 8.04 7.48 -6.18
CA GLU A 260 9.45 7.54 -5.79
C GLU A 260 9.84 8.98 -5.38
N ALA A 261 9.46 9.96 -6.20
CA ALA A 261 9.79 11.35 -5.97
C ALA A 261 9.19 11.88 -4.67
N LEU A 262 7.92 11.56 -4.36
CA LEU A 262 7.29 12.02 -3.12
C LEU A 262 7.86 11.31 -1.89
N HIS A 263 8.20 10.01 -1.96
CA HIS A 263 8.89 9.32 -0.86
C HIS A 263 10.24 9.99 -0.55
N LEU A 264 11.05 10.24 -1.57
CA LEU A 264 12.37 10.87 -1.40
C LEU A 264 12.27 12.26 -0.80
N GLU A 265 11.36 13.08 -1.32
CA GLU A 265 11.18 14.45 -0.83
C GLU A 265 10.65 14.47 0.61
N ALA A 266 9.73 13.56 0.95
CA ALA A 266 9.21 13.49 2.31
C ALA A 266 10.27 12.98 3.30
N ILE A 267 11.11 11.99 2.92
CA ILE A 267 12.26 11.54 3.73
C ILE A 267 13.24 12.71 3.95
N ARG A 268 13.56 13.46 2.90
CA ARG A 268 14.48 14.62 2.97
C ARG A 268 13.97 15.70 3.93
N ARG A 269 12.65 15.90 3.99
CA ARG A 269 12.04 16.92 4.86
C ARG A 269 11.80 16.46 6.28
N ALA A 270 11.78 15.15 6.56
CA ALA A 270 11.51 14.61 7.88
C ALA A 270 12.44 15.19 8.97
N ARG A 271 11.87 15.49 10.13
CA ARG A 271 12.57 16.11 11.28
C ARG A 271 12.50 15.29 12.56
N SER A 272 11.46 14.49 12.74
CA SER A 272 11.18 13.82 14.01
C SER A 272 11.00 12.31 13.86
N LEU A 273 10.12 11.86 12.98
CA LEU A 273 9.79 10.44 12.86
C LEU A 273 9.40 10.09 11.43
N ILE A 274 9.97 9.01 10.91
CA ILE A 274 9.55 8.31 9.71
C ILE A 274 9.03 6.95 10.14
N TYR A 275 7.71 6.75 10.06
CA TYR A 275 7.07 5.48 10.35
C TYR A 275 6.61 4.80 9.06
N LEU A 276 7.03 3.56 8.86
CA LEU A 276 6.79 2.79 7.64
C LEU A 276 6.15 1.45 7.99
N GLU A 277 5.01 1.15 7.37
CA GLU A 277 4.48 -0.22 7.29
C GLU A 277 4.58 -0.65 5.83
N ASN A 278 5.41 -1.65 5.55
CA ASN A 278 5.57 -2.11 4.18
C ASN A 278 5.90 -3.59 4.05
N GLN A 279 5.24 -4.24 3.09
CA GLN A 279 5.50 -5.64 2.75
C GLN A 279 6.95 -5.90 2.36
N TYR A 280 7.52 -5.02 1.54
CA TYR A 280 8.89 -5.14 1.06
C TYR A 280 9.64 -3.82 1.24
N PHE A 281 10.88 -3.93 1.69
CA PHE A 281 11.81 -2.81 1.70
C PHE A 281 13.15 -3.25 1.15
N THR A 282 13.35 -3.00 -0.15
CA THR A 282 14.51 -3.46 -0.92
C THR A 282 15.10 -2.36 -1.80
N SER A 283 14.44 -1.19 -1.90
CA SER A 283 14.89 -0.08 -2.75
C SER A 283 16.19 0.54 -2.23
N PRO A 284 17.31 0.44 -2.97
CA PRO A 284 18.58 1.04 -2.56
C PRO A 284 18.52 2.57 -2.54
N LEU A 285 17.66 3.18 -3.36
CA LEU A 285 17.53 4.63 -3.44
C LEU A 285 16.86 5.21 -2.20
N LEU A 286 15.74 4.60 -1.78
CA LEU A 286 15.06 4.98 -0.54
C LEU A 286 15.91 4.66 0.69
N ALA A 287 16.62 3.52 0.69
CA ALA A 287 17.57 3.17 1.74
C ALA A 287 18.70 4.20 1.87
N ALA A 288 19.26 4.68 0.76
CA ALA A 288 20.29 5.73 0.79
C ALA A 288 19.76 7.04 1.38
N ALA A 289 18.56 7.47 0.98
CA ALA A 289 17.95 8.68 1.53
C ALA A 289 17.70 8.56 3.05
N LEU A 290 17.24 7.40 3.53
CA LEU A 290 17.07 7.14 4.96
C LEU A 290 18.41 7.09 5.70
N ALA A 291 19.43 6.45 5.13
CA ALA A 291 20.78 6.39 5.69
C ALA A 291 21.39 7.79 5.86
N GLU A 292 21.20 8.68 4.87
CA GLU A 292 21.63 10.08 4.96
C GLU A 292 20.96 10.78 6.14
N ARG A 293 19.63 10.63 6.30
CA ARG A 293 18.88 11.21 7.42
C ARG A 293 19.30 10.64 8.78
N LEU A 294 19.53 9.33 8.87
CA LEU A 294 19.95 8.65 10.11
C LEU A 294 21.36 9.06 10.57
N ALA A 295 22.24 9.45 9.63
CA ALA A 295 23.61 9.87 9.92
C ALA A 295 23.74 11.31 10.45
N GLU A 296 22.70 12.13 10.35
CA GLU A 296 22.70 13.51 10.83
C GLU A 296 22.47 13.60 12.34
N GLU A 297 23.15 14.50 13.05
CA GLU A 297 23.00 14.63 14.52
C GLU A 297 21.53 14.83 14.95
N ASP A 298 20.81 15.75 14.29
CA ASP A 298 19.39 16.05 14.53
C ASP A 298 18.45 15.36 13.52
N GLY A 299 18.85 14.21 12.98
CA GLY A 299 18.04 13.36 12.12
C GLY A 299 16.78 12.76 12.78
N PRO A 300 15.79 12.31 11.99
CA PRO A 300 14.57 11.70 12.50
C PRO A 300 14.81 10.28 13.03
N GLU A 301 13.91 9.83 13.90
CA GLU A 301 13.71 8.41 14.18
C GLU A 301 13.12 7.71 12.94
N VAL A 302 13.51 6.47 12.67
CA VAL A 302 12.98 5.65 11.57
C VAL A 302 12.49 4.31 12.14
N VAL A 303 11.18 4.09 12.08
CA VAL A 303 10.52 2.85 12.52
C VAL A 303 9.91 2.13 11.32
N LEU A 304 10.29 0.87 11.12
CA LEU A 304 9.78 0.02 10.05
C LEU A 304 9.05 -1.20 10.62
N VAL A 305 7.86 -1.49 10.11
CA VAL A 305 7.13 -2.74 10.35
C VAL A 305 6.97 -3.48 9.01
N SER A 306 7.41 -4.74 8.95
CA SER A 306 7.39 -5.56 7.73
C SER A 306 7.05 -7.03 8.02
N THR A 307 6.85 -7.85 6.99
CA THR A 307 6.38 -9.25 7.11
C THR A 307 7.41 -10.21 7.76
N GLY A 308 8.68 -9.79 7.90
CA GLY A 308 9.75 -10.60 8.50
C GLY A 308 10.33 -11.70 7.60
N ARG A 309 9.48 -12.55 7.02
CA ARG A 309 9.84 -13.54 5.98
C ARG A 309 8.79 -13.56 4.89
N SER A 310 9.20 -13.50 3.62
CA SER A 310 8.27 -13.48 2.50
C SER A 310 7.37 -14.73 2.45
N PRO A 311 6.12 -14.62 1.94
CA PRO A 311 5.15 -15.72 1.95
C PRO A 311 5.48 -16.81 0.92
N SER A 312 6.14 -16.46 -0.19
CA SER A 312 6.53 -17.42 -1.23
C SER A 312 8.04 -17.71 -1.21
N TRP A 313 8.43 -18.92 -1.62
CA TRP A 313 9.85 -19.32 -1.68
C TRP A 313 10.68 -18.42 -2.62
N PHE A 314 10.11 -18.03 -3.77
CA PHE A 314 10.79 -17.18 -4.74
C PHE A 314 11.00 -15.76 -4.20
N ASP A 315 10.00 -15.20 -3.53
CA ASP A 315 10.13 -13.90 -2.85
C ASP A 315 11.14 -13.99 -1.70
N GLY A 316 11.18 -15.12 -0.98
CA GLY A 316 12.19 -15.36 0.06
C GLY A 316 13.63 -15.30 -0.47
N LEU A 317 13.91 -15.93 -1.62
CA LEU A 317 15.25 -15.91 -2.21
C LEU A 317 15.69 -14.55 -2.76
N THR A 318 14.74 -13.68 -3.12
CA THR A 318 15.05 -12.42 -3.81
C THR A 318 14.83 -11.21 -2.93
N MET A 319 13.63 -11.08 -2.35
CA MET A 319 13.23 -9.93 -1.54
C MET A 319 13.79 -10.00 -0.12
N ASP A 320 13.81 -11.16 0.54
CA ASP A 320 14.32 -11.23 1.93
C ASP A 320 15.83 -10.96 1.96
N THR A 321 16.57 -11.47 0.97
CA THR A 321 18.01 -11.20 0.80
C THR A 321 18.29 -9.73 0.52
N ALA A 322 17.55 -9.11 -0.41
CA ALA A 322 17.72 -7.69 -0.71
C ALA A 322 17.32 -6.81 0.49
N ARG A 323 16.30 -7.21 1.27
CA ARG A 323 15.90 -6.53 2.50
C ARG A 323 16.98 -6.61 3.56
N ALA A 324 17.58 -7.78 3.78
CA ALA A 324 18.66 -7.94 4.76
C ALA A 324 19.84 -6.99 4.47
N GLU A 325 20.24 -6.85 3.21
CA GLU A 325 21.27 -5.89 2.79
C GLU A 325 20.86 -4.43 3.06
N VAL A 326 19.62 -4.05 2.75
CA VAL A 326 19.11 -2.70 3.03
C VAL A 326 19.08 -2.40 4.53
N LEU A 327 18.57 -3.33 5.35
CA LEU A 327 18.53 -3.19 6.80
C LEU A 327 19.94 -3.08 7.38
N TYR A 328 20.86 -3.92 6.92
CA TYR A 328 22.26 -3.87 7.34
C TYR A 328 22.86 -2.48 7.10
N ARG A 329 22.65 -1.91 5.91
CA ARG A 329 23.17 -0.57 5.58
C ARG A 329 22.57 0.53 6.47
N LEU A 330 21.30 0.43 6.82
CA LEU A 330 20.66 1.40 7.72
C LEU A 330 21.19 1.28 9.13
N GLU A 331 21.35 0.06 9.65
CA GLU A 331 21.99 -0.19 10.95
C GLU A 331 23.43 0.34 11.00
N GLN A 332 24.20 0.23 9.91
CA GLN A 332 25.55 0.82 9.84
C GLN A 332 25.56 2.35 9.72
N ALA A 333 24.54 2.95 9.11
CA ALA A 333 24.43 4.40 8.95
C ALA A 333 23.91 5.09 10.22
N ASP A 334 23.14 4.38 11.03
CA ASP A 334 22.56 4.89 12.27
C ASP A 334 23.60 5.00 13.38
N ARG A 335 24.11 6.21 13.58
CA ARG A 335 25.10 6.52 14.64
C ARG A 335 24.45 6.92 15.96
N HIS A 336 23.12 7.03 15.98
CA HIS A 336 22.38 7.69 17.06
C HIS A 336 21.28 6.81 17.67
N ASP A 337 21.22 5.52 17.31
CA ASP A 337 20.26 4.53 17.83
C ASP A 337 18.80 4.96 17.60
N ARG A 338 18.51 5.33 16.35
CA ARG A 338 17.23 5.88 15.87
C ARG A 338 16.54 5.02 14.81
N PHE A 339 17.16 3.95 14.35
CA PHE A 339 16.56 3.01 13.42
C PHE A 339 16.07 1.76 14.15
N THR A 340 14.82 1.37 13.92
CA THR A 340 14.33 0.07 14.38
C THR A 340 13.39 -0.55 13.35
N ALA A 341 13.66 -1.81 13.01
CA ALA A 341 12.81 -2.61 12.14
C ALA A 341 12.19 -3.78 12.89
N PHE A 342 10.91 -4.03 12.65
CA PHE A 342 10.12 -5.06 13.32
C PHE A 342 9.38 -5.96 12.32
N TYR A 343 9.01 -7.14 12.80
CA TYR A 343 7.94 -7.94 12.21
C TYR A 343 6.94 -8.42 13.28
N PRO A 344 5.63 -8.39 12.99
CA PRO A 344 4.59 -8.80 13.92
C PRO A 344 4.32 -10.31 13.92
N VAL A 345 3.96 -10.81 15.10
CA VAL A 345 3.43 -12.15 15.33
C VAL A 345 2.17 -12.11 16.20
N THR A 346 1.32 -13.12 16.09
CA THR A 346 0.15 -13.31 16.96
C THR A 346 0.57 -13.58 18.40
N ALA A 347 -0.38 -13.60 19.32
CA ALA A 347 -0.12 -14.00 20.71
C ALA A 347 0.46 -15.43 20.80
N GLU A 348 0.10 -16.30 19.85
CA GLU A 348 0.59 -17.67 19.71
C GLU A 348 1.91 -17.77 18.94
N GLY A 349 2.47 -16.65 18.47
CA GLY A 349 3.73 -16.60 17.72
C GLY A 349 3.61 -16.91 16.23
N GLU A 350 2.39 -16.98 15.68
CA GLU A 350 2.19 -17.10 14.24
C GLU A 350 2.56 -15.79 13.53
N ARG A 351 3.24 -15.86 12.40
CA ARG A 351 3.61 -14.67 11.62
C ARG A 351 2.37 -13.95 11.10
N ILE A 352 2.31 -12.64 11.32
CA ILE A 352 1.34 -11.75 10.67
C ILE A 352 1.96 -11.22 9.37
N ILE A 353 1.28 -11.39 8.24
CA ILE A 353 1.73 -10.88 6.94
C ILE A 353 1.41 -9.40 6.85
N VAL A 354 2.43 -8.54 6.94
CA VAL A 354 2.29 -7.09 6.72
C VAL A 354 2.20 -6.83 5.23
N HIS A 355 0.99 -6.67 4.70
CA HIS A 355 0.75 -6.34 3.30
C HIS A 355 0.46 -4.84 3.07
N ALA A 356 0.26 -4.07 4.15
CA ALA A 356 0.14 -2.62 4.09
C ALA A 356 1.28 -1.95 3.31
N LYS A 357 0.96 -0.80 2.70
CA LYS A 357 1.93 0.15 2.15
C LYS A 357 1.57 1.54 2.67
N MET A 358 1.94 1.78 3.92
CA MET A 358 1.64 3.01 4.63
C MET A 358 2.94 3.71 5.04
N THR A 359 2.92 5.03 5.00
CA THR A 359 4.02 5.87 5.48
C THR A 359 3.44 7.07 6.24
N ILE A 360 3.93 7.30 7.45
CA ILE A 360 3.65 8.49 8.24
C ILE A 360 4.96 9.22 8.51
N ILE A 361 4.99 10.53 8.23
CA ILE A 361 6.19 11.35 8.44
C ILE A 361 5.84 12.56 9.30
N ASP A 362 6.53 12.67 10.43
CA ASP A 362 6.39 13.72 11.45
C ASP A 362 4.96 13.93 11.97
N ASP A 363 4.09 12.92 11.85
CA ASP A 363 2.63 13.03 12.02
C ASP A 363 1.98 14.10 11.11
N LYS A 364 2.69 14.58 10.09
CA LYS A 364 2.26 15.65 9.17
C LYS A 364 1.84 15.11 7.83
N LEU A 365 2.45 14.01 7.38
CA LEU A 365 2.08 13.34 6.14
C LEU A 365 1.57 11.94 6.48
N LEU A 366 0.39 11.58 5.98
CA LEU A 366 -0.10 10.20 5.93
C LEU A 366 -0.22 9.78 4.46
N ARG A 367 0.48 8.72 4.10
CA ARG A 367 0.46 8.12 2.76
C ARG A 367 0.00 6.68 2.84
N ILE A 368 -0.98 6.31 2.00
CA ILE A 368 -1.55 4.96 1.90
C ILE A 368 -1.68 4.63 0.41
N GLY A 369 -1.28 3.44 -0.02
CA GLY A 369 -1.34 3.09 -1.43
C GLY A 369 -1.01 1.64 -1.74
N SER A 370 -0.60 1.41 -2.98
CA SER A 370 -0.20 0.09 -3.46
C SER A 370 1.32 -0.10 -3.55
N SER A 371 2.10 0.98 -3.43
CA SER A 371 3.55 0.98 -3.68
C SER A 371 4.36 0.32 -2.57
N ASN A 372 5.01 -0.80 -2.88
CA ASN A 372 6.04 -1.35 -2.00
C ASN A 372 7.30 -0.48 -2.01
N LEU A 373 8.15 -0.55 -0.99
CA LEU A 373 9.44 0.16 -0.97
C LEU A 373 10.53 -0.64 -1.72
N ASN A 374 10.23 -1.05 -2.96
CA ASN A 374 11.11 -1.81 -3.86
C ASN A 374 11.22 -1.12 -5.23
N ASN A 375 12.20 -1.54 -6.04
CA ASN A 375 12.42 -0.90 -7.35
C ASN A 375 11.25 -1.12 -8.32
N ARG A 376 10.57 -2.26 -8.22
CA ARG A 376 9.38 -2.55 -9.01
C ARG A 376 8.29 -1.50 -8.84
N SER A 377 7.87 -1.22 -7.61
CA SER A 377 6.82 -0.24 -7.33
C SER A 377 7.29 1.21 -7.54
N MET A 378 8.61 1.46 -7.61
CA MET A 378 9.16 2.79 -7.87
C MET A 378 9.43 3.09 -9.36
N GLY A 379 9.31 2.11 -10.27
CA GLY A 379 9.58 2.38 -11.70
C GLY A 379 9.11 1.35 -12.73
N LEU A 380 8.53 0.22 -12.32
CA LEU A 380 8.09 -0.83 -13.25
C LEU A 380 6.59 -1.14 -13.16
N ASP A 381 6.12 -1.54 -11.99
CA ASP A 381 4.73 -1.91 -11.78
C ASP A 381 3.86 -0.66 -11.75
N THR A 382 2.61 -0.75 -12.22
CA THR A 382 1.73 0.42 -12.12
C THR A 382 1.17 0.51 -10.72
N GLU A 383 1.41 1.63 -10.04
CA GLU A 383 1.03 1.85 -8.64
C GLU A 383 0.20 3.13 -8.48
N CYS A 384 -0.54 3.22 -7.38
CA CYS A 384 -1.33 4.39 -7.03
C CYS A 384 -1.33 4.55 -5.51
N ASP A 385 -0.86 5.70 -5.05
CA ASP A 385 -0.86 6.06 -3.64
C ASP A 385 -1.60 7.39 -3.46
N VAL A 386 -2.25 7.52 -2.31
CA VAL A 386 -2.85 8.77 -1.86
C VAL A 386 -2.08 9.30 -0.67
N SER A 387 -1.93 10.61 -0.59
CA SER A 387 -1.21 11.29 0.48
C SER A 387 -2.02 12.46 1.01
N VAL A 388 -2.10 12.55 2.33
CA VAL A 388 -2.75 13.63 3.06
C VAL A 388 -1.69 14.35 3.87
N GLU A 389 -1.63 15.68 3.70
CA GLU A 389 -0.75 16.55 4.48
C GLU A 389 -1.58 17.39 5.45
N ALA A 390 -1.23 17.30 6.73
CA ALA A 390 -1.82 18.11 7.77
C ALA A 390 -1.38 19.57 7.63
N THR A 391 -2.36 20.46 7.65
CA THR A 391 -2.19 21.93 7.57
C THR A 391 -2.52 22.62 8.89
N THR A 392 -3.06 21.87 9.86
CA THR A 392 -3.40 22.37 11.19
C THR A 392 -2.87 21.44 12.27
N ALA A 393 -2.65 21.97 13.48
CA ALA A 393 -2.18 21.17 14.62
C ALA A 393 -3.19 20.07 15.01
N GLU A 394 -4.48 20.31 14.80
CA GLU A 394 -5.53 19.30 15.01
C GLU A 394 -5.38 18.13 14.04
N GLN A 395 -5.12 18.41 12.76
CA GLN A 395 -4.89 17.36 11.76
C GLN A 395 -3.61 16.56 12.06
N VAL A 396 -2.55 17.23 12.54
CA VAL A 396 -1.33 16.54 13.01
C VAL A 396 -1.66 15.59 14.15
N GLU A 397 -2.45 16.02 15.14
CA GLU A 397 -2.82 15.18 16.27
C GLU A 397 -3.73 14.01 15.84
N VAL A 398 -4.60 14.20 14.85
CA VAL A 398 -5.39 13.13 14.26
C VAL A 398 -4.50 12.07 13.61
N ILE A 399 -3.51 12.46 12.81
CA ILE A 399 -2.58 11.53 12.17
C ILE A 399 -1.73 10.82 13.23
N ARG A 400 -1.26 11.55 14.25
CA ARG A 400 -0.54 10.96 15.39
C ARG A 400 -1.37 9.89 16.10
N ARG A 401 -2.63 10.16 16.42
CA ARG A 401 -3.52 9.17 17.06
C ARG A 401 -3.70 7.93 16.19
N PHE A 402 -3.78 8.10 14.87
CA PHE A 402 -3.83 6.96 13.95
C PHE A 402 -2.52 6.15 13.96
N ARG A 403 -1.36 6.81 13.98
CA ARG A 403 -0.05 6.14 14.15
C ARG A 403 0.02 5.37 15.47
N HIS A 404 -0.44 5.97 16.57
CA HIS A 404 -0.50 5.30 17.87
C HIS A 404 -1.44 4.10 17.86
N HIS A 405 -2.58 4.21 17.16
CA HIS A 405 -3.52 3.11 16.98
C HIS A 405 -2.85 1.93 16.27
N SER A 406 -2.19 2.13 15.12
CA SER A 406 -1.56 1.01 14.41
C SER A 406 -0.37 0.41 15.16
N LEU A 407 0.48 1.24 15.77
CA LEU A 407 1.58 0.76 16.62
C LEU A 407 1.10 0.00 17.86
N GLY A 408 0.06 0.50 18.53
CA GLY A 408 -0.55 -0.14 19.70
C GLY A 408 -1.21 -1.47 19.36
N HIS A 409 -1.89 -1.54 18.21
CA HIS A 409 -2.55 -2.74 17.70
C HIS A 409 -1.58 -3.93 17.59
N PHE A 410 -0.39 -3.72 17.00
CA PHE A 410 0.59 -4.79 16.82
C PHE A 410 1.05 -5.42 18.14
N ILE A 411 1.12 -4.62 19.21
CA ILE A 411 1.56 -5.07 20.53
C ILE A 411 0.38 -5.41 21.46
N GLY A 412 -0.86 -5.25 20.99
CA GLY A 412 -2.07 -5.60 21.74
C GLY A 412 -2.49 -4.60 22.81
N VAL A 413 -2.17 -3.32 22.66
CA VAL A 413 -2.58 -2.25 23.58
C VAL A 413 -3.37 -1.17 22.83
N SER A 414 -4.15 -0.37 23.57
CA SER A 414 -4.83 0.78 22.96
C SER A 414 -3.82 1.84 22.47
N GLY A 415 -4.20 2.60 21.43
CA GLY A 415 -3.37 3.72 20.97
C GLY A 415 -3.07 4.75 22.08
N ALA A 416 -3.98 4.97 23.02
CA ALA A 416 -3.74 5.85 24.16
C ALA A 416 -2.63 5.31 25.09
N ALA A 417 -2.64 4.00 25.39
CA ALA A 417 -1.58 3.37 26.17
C ALA A 417 -0.23 3.40 25.44
N PHE A 418 -0.23 3.23 24.11
CA PHE A 418 0.98 3.38 23.31
C PHE A 418 1.49 4.82 23.33
N ALA A 419 0.60 5.81 23.25
CA ALA A 419 0.96 7.24 23.32
C ALA A 419 1.64 7.59 24.65
N GLU A 420 1.16 7.05 25.76
CA GLU A 420 1.79 7.21 27.08
C GLU A 420 3.20 6.59 27.10
N ALA A 421 3.35 5.37 26.58
CA ALA A 421 4.64 4.69 26.49
C ALA A 421 5.64 5.46 25.62
N GLU A 422 5.23 5.94 24.44
CA GLU A 422 6.06 6.77 23.57
C GLU A 422 6.44 8.08 24.26
N SER A 423 5.51 8.75 24.95
CA SER A 423 5.81 10.00 25.65
C SER A 423 6.83 9.81 26.78
N LEU A 424 6.80 8.69 27.49
CA LEU A 424 7.74 8.38 28.57
C LEU A 424 9.13 8.04 28.05
N LEU A 425 9.20 7.31 26.94
CA LEU A 425 10.46 6.85 26.36
C LEU A 425 11.06 7.86 25.36
N GLY A 426 10.25 8.78 24.83
CA GLY A 426 10.66 9.75 23.82
C GLY A 426 11.04 9.12 22.48
N SER A 427 10.52 7.93 22.15
CA SER A 427 10.81 7.20 20.91
C SER A 427 9.76 6.12 20.67
N ALA A 428 9.28 6.04 19.42
CA ALA A 428 8.32 5.03 19.00
C ALA A 428 8.95 3.62 19.01
N GLY A 429 10.18 3.50 18.49
CA GLY A 429 10.92 2.24 18.43
C GLY A 429 11.21 1.68 19.82
N ARG A 430 11.68 2.52 20.76
CA ARG A 430 11.90 2.10 22.15
C ARG A 430 10.59 1.72 22.86
N ALA A 431 9.49 2.44 22.60
CA ALA A 431 8.18 2.08 23.13
C ALA A 431 7.73 0.69 22.65
N MET A 432 7.85 0.40 21.36
CA MET A 432 7.54 -0.92 20.81
C MET A 432 8.42 -2.03 21.38
N GLN A 433 9.73 -1.80 21.51
CA GLN A 433 10.66 -2.79 22.08
C GLN A 433 10.33 -3.10 23.54
N THR A 434 9.93 -2.08 24.32
CA THR A 434 9.68 -2.21 25.75
C THR A 434 8.32 -2.88 26.05
N PHE A 435 7.28 -2.53 25.29
CA PHE A 435 5.89 -2.94 25.59
C PHE A 435 5.34 -4.01 24.64
N GLY A 436 6.16 -4.58 23.76
CA GLY A 436 5.69 -5.44 22.67
C GLY A 436 6.55 -6.65 22.34
N SER A 437 7.59 -6.97 23.12
CA SER A 437 8.58 -8.01 22.77
C SER A 437 8.00 -9.39 22.45
N ASP A 438 6.80 -9.68 22.93
CA ASP A 438 6.14 -10.97 22.72
C ASP A 438 5.49 -11.06 21.33
N ARG A 439 4.88 -9.97 20.87
CA ARG A 439 4.15 -9.87 19.59
C ARG A 439 4.88 -9.11 18.49
N MET A 440 5.94 -8.39 18.82
CA MET A 440 6.80 -7.68 17.88
C MET A 440 8.24 -8.16 18.04
N LYS A 441 8.80 -8.67 16.95
CA LYS A 441 10.17 -9.18 16.91
C LYS A 441 11.04 -8.24 16.10
N LEU A 442 12.29 -8.06 16.54
CA LEU A 442 13.26 -7.27 15.79
C LEU A 442 13.60 -7.97 14.48
N LEU A 443 13.55 -7.21 13.40
CA LEU A 443 14.01 -7.62 12.08
C LEU A 443 15.48 -7.23 11.94
N GLY A 444 16.37 -8.03 12.55
CA GLY A 444 17.80 -7.74 12.55
C GLY A 444 18.49 -8.06 11.23
N ALA A 445 19.61 -7.38 10.98
CA ALA A 445 20.47 -7.69 9.85
C ALA A 445 21.64 -8.60 10.26
N ALA A 446 21.53 -9.90 9.95
CA ALA A 446 22.75 -10.70 9.85
C ALA A 446 23.57 -10.17 8.66
N GLU A 447 24.89 -10.10 8.80
CA GLU A 447 25.76 -9.72 7.68
C GLU A 447 25.49 -10.65 6.49
N PRO A 448 25.09 -10.13 5.33
CA PRO A 448 24.72 -10.98 4.20
C PRO A 448 25.95 -11.74 3.70
N THR A 449 25.74 -13.02 3.39
CA THR A 449 26.76 -13.89 2.80
C THR A 449 27.20 -13.34 1.43
N ARG A 450 28.34 -13.82 0.91
CA ARG A 450 28.84 -13.39 -0.42
C ARG A 450 27.84 -13.64 -1.55
N ILE A 451 27.08 -14.73 -1.46
CA ILE A 451 26.04 -15.07 -2.45
C ILE A 451 24.86 -14.11 -2.29
N GLU A 452 24.41 -13.87 -1.07
CA GLU A 452 23.32 -12.92 -0.79
C GLU A 452 23.65 -11.50 -1.24
N ARG A 453 24.88 -11.03 -1.00
CA ARG A 453 25.37 -9.74 -1.54
C ARG A 453 25.33 -9.71 -3.05
N MET A 454 25.78 -10.77 -3.73
CA MET A 454 25.68 -10.86 -5.19
C MET A 454 24.21 -10.81 -5.64
N PHE A 455 23.28 -11.49 -4.96
CA PHE A 455 21.86 -11.43 -5.32
C PHE A 455 21.27 -10.02 -5.13
N ALA A 456 21.62 -9.34 -4.03
CA ALA A 456 21.22 -7.97 -3.73
C ALA A 456 21.86 -6.95 -4.68
N GLU A 457 23.14 -7.08 -5.02
CA GLU A 457 23.87 -6.19 -5.95
C GLU A 457 23.27 -6.21 -7.35
N TRP A 458 22.81 -7.39 -7.79
CA TRP A 458 22.18 -7.59 -9.09
C TRP A 458 20.66 -7.37 -9.06
N GLN A 459 20.08 -7.14 -7.87
CA GLN A 459 18.64 -6.91 -7.66
C GLN A 459 17.79 -7.96 -8.38
N PHE A 460 18.15 -9.24 -8.30
CA PHE A 460 17.41 -10.30 -8.98
C PHE A 460 15.96 -10.32 -8.47
N GLY A 461 14.98 -10.31 -9.37
CA GLY A 461 13.56 -10.20 -9.03
C GLY A 461 13.02 -8.77 -8.80
N ASP A 462 13.89 -7.76 -8.63
CA ASP A 462 13.50 -6.36 -8.36
C ASP A 462 14.01 -5.37 -9.44
N PRO A 463 13.50 -5.43 -10.68
CA PRO A 463 13.88 -4.50 -11.75
C PRO A 463 13.50 -3.05 -11.47
N MET A 464 14.37 -2.12 -11.87
CA MET A 464 14.12 -0.67 -11.70
C MET A 464 13.24 -0.07 -12.78
N SER A 465 13.22 -0.67 -13.97
CA SER A 465 12.54 -0.11 -15.14
C SER A 465 12.24 -1.17 -16.18
N ALA A 466 11.49 -0.79 -17.21
CA ALA A 466 11.29 -1.61 -18.40
C ALA A 466 12.61 -2.02 -19.09
N SER A 467 13.64 -1.18 -18.97
CA SER A 467 14.90 -1.33 -19.74
C SER A 467 15.84 -2.39 -19.20
N ASP A 468 15.69 -2.76 -17.92
CA ASP A 468 16.49 -3.74 -17.20
C ASP A 468 15.67 -4.94 -16.69
N ALA A 469 14.34 -4.96 -16.87
CA ALA A 469 13.44 -6.06 -16.48
C ALA A 469 14.00 -7.47 -16.80
N TRP A 470 14.57 -7.66 -17.99
CA TRP A 470 15.16 -8.93 -18.46
C TRP A 470 16.68 -8.84 -18.70
N ARG A 471 17.34 -7.79 -18.20
CA ARG A 471 18.76 -7.54 -18.40
C ARG A 471 19.44 -7.22 -17.06
N PRO A 472 19.50 -8.18 -16.13
CA PRO A 472 20.04 -7.95 -14.78
C PRO A 472 21.49 -7.42 -14.80
N TRP A 473 22.30 -7.77 -15.82
CA TRP A 473 23.64 -7.21 -16.00
C TRP A 473 23.68 -5.68 -16.23
N LYS A 474 22.56 -5.04 -16.59
CA LYS A 474 22.46 -3.57 -16.66
C LYS A 474 22.27 -2.89 -15.30
N ARG A 475 22.01 -3.66 -14.24
CA ARG A 475 21.72 -3.15 -12.88
C ARG A 475 23.02 -2.86 -12.09
N LEU A 476 24.09 -3.61 -12.38
CA LEU A 476 25.43 -3.46 -11.80
C LEU A 476 25.97 -2.02 -11.81
N ASN A 477 25.78 -1.27 -12.90
CA ASN A 477 26.42 0.05 -13.05
C ASN A 477 25.78 1.19 -12.24
N ARG A 478 24.62 0.97 -11.59
CA ARG A 478 23.90 2.05 -10.88
C ARG A 478 23.96 1.96 -9.36
N SER A 479 23.99 0.75 -8.79
CA SER A 479 24.16 0.55 -7.34
C SER A 479 25.52 1.02 -6.81
N HIS A 480 26.54 1.12 -7.67
CA HIS A 480 27.88 1.60 -7.30
C HIS A 480 28.01 3.13 -7.19
N ARG A 481 27.04 3.93 -7.65
CA ARG A 481 27.12 5.40 -7.54
C ARG A 481 26.84 5.96 -6.14
N THR A 482 26.34 5.14 -5.22
CA THR A 482 26.00 5.54 -3.85
C THR A 482 26.92 4.94 -2.79
N ARG A 483 28.09 4.38 -3.17
CA ARG A 483 29.11 4.04 -2.16
C ARG A 483 29.57 5.34 -1.48
N PRO A 484 29.55 5.44 -0.14
CA PRO A 484 30.13 6.55 0.57
C PRO A 484 31.59 6.75 0.13
N ARG A 485 32.03 8.02 0.05
CA ARG A 485 33.40 8.41 -0.33
C ARG A 485 34.50 7.68 0.47
N SER A 486 34.17 7.12 1.63
CA SER A 486 35.07 6.33 2.47
C SER A 486 35.51 4.99 1.83
N GLU A 487 34.85 4.52 0.76
CA GLU A 487 35.20 3.26 0.08
C GLU A 487 35.64 3.43 -1.38
N GLY A 488 36.31 4.55 -1.70
CA GLY A 488 37.14 4.64 -2.92
C GLY A 488 36.40 4.80 -4.25
N GLY A 489 35.16 5.30 -4.26
CA GLY A 489 34.47 5.65 -5.50
C GLY A 489 35.13 6.84 -6.21
N GLN A 490 35.76 6.61 -7.37
CA GLN A 490 36.26 7.68 -8.24
C GLN A 490 35.09 8.44 -8.90
N ALA A 491 35.14 9.77 -8.87
CA ALA A 491 34.22 10.64 -9.58
C ALA A 491 34.48 10.57 -11.10
N PRO A 492 33.45 10.66 -11.96
CA PRO A 492 33.66 10.70 -13.40
C PRO A 492 34.21 12.05 -13.84
N GLY A 493 35.31 12.00 -14.60
CA GLY A 493 35.68 13.02 -15.58
C GLY A 493 34.92 12.86 -16.89
#